data_AF-A0AAU7C7X0-F1
#
_entry.id   AF-A0AAU7C7X0-F1
#
_cell.length_a   1.000
_cell.length_b   1.000
_cell.length_c   1.000
_cell.angle_alpha   90.00
_cell.angle_beta   90.00
_cell.angle_gamma   90.00
#
_symmetry.space_group_name_H-M   'P 1'
#
loop_
_entity.id
_entity.type
_entity.pdbx_description
1 polymer ?
#
loop_
_entity_poly.entity_id
_entity_poly.type
_entity_poly.pdbx_seq_one_letter_code
_entity_poly.pdbx_strand_id
1 'polypeptide(L)'
;MDPQTAMTTSSQGSWTRVAVRFLAASCFFPYPALAIGGNNGLQLNQLLALGCVPLLCFRPPGRPFQAYVILLIPIYVSVFLNVMIGESTSLSVLPKEAVSLTLAMLILWPTELIATRAFFSEVLRAATAALLIHSLIGFYQVYSFRNDEFPLLFLYKNPSFRSLEEWSPIYARYIKRPCGLFPEPSAMAASLGPWLAMLTGLILDPIQAKRLGWQGGKATVAVACAFVLLALSRSGCTLVIMAAVMVLCVGKFRSQLTSFGIGKLLSMAVVLLGGVGVLGYAISGLSQGYEERVASSWGIRGKSIAVGLTSNNDMGSLAFGVGPGQSPPIVSRKMSSVPLPEDEGSLAIFSLTVCYYMETGLIGALAMFTVLMMALRAIVRSSAVLLGLCTLGPWLMGVGATTSYMSLSAIWFCLGLMLCWDRLFPPPSGALTSTGEFAL
;
A
#
# COMPACT_ATOMS: atom_id res chain seq x y z
N MET A 1 -8.89 -40.06 -3.73
CA MET A 1 -9.85 -38.96 -4.01
C MET A 1 -10.46 -38.55 -2.69
N ASP A 2 -10.17 -37.34 -2.24
CA ASP A 2 -10.61 -36.86 -0.92
C ASP A 2 -12.11 -36.54 -0.94
N PRO A 3 -12.92 -37.09 -0.01
CA PRO A 3 -14.37 -36.92 0.03
C PRO A 3 -14.84 -35.50 0.44
N GLN A 4 -13.96 -34.50 0.49
CA GLN A 4 -14.30 -33.10 0.79
C GLN A 4 -14.59 -32.22 -0.44
N THR A 5 -14.51 -32.74 -1.67
CA THR A 5 -14.67 -31.93 -2.89
C THR A 5 -16.09 -31.89 -3.47
N ALA A 6 -17.08 -32.55 -2.83
CA ALA A 6 -18.41 -32.75 -3.43
C ALA A 6 -19.58 -32.17 -2.61
N MET A 7 -19.39 -31.11 -1.82
CA MET A 7 -20.51 -30.38 -1.19
C MET A 7 -20.74 -29.00 -1.82
N THR A 8 -21.79 -28.95 -2.64
CA THR A 8 -22.74 -27.83 -2.82
C THR A 8 -22.18 -26.46 -3.23
N THR A 9 -21.87 -26.32 -4.52
CA THR A 9 -21.65 -25.04 -5.18
C THR A 9 -22.80 -24.72 -6.14
N SER A 10 -23.75 -23.85 -5.79
CA SER A 10 -24.48 -23.13 -6.85
C SER A 10 -25.04 -21.75 -6.45
N SER A 11 -25.40 -21.48 -5.18
CA SER A 11 -25.91 -20.14 -4.79
C SER A 11 -25.17 -19.46 -3.65
N GLN A 12 -24.84 -20.18 -2.57
CA GLN A 12 -24.13 -19.60 -1.41
C GLN A 12 -22.70 -19.12 -1.74
N GLY A 13 -22.07 -19.67 -2.78
CA GLY A 13 -20.76 -19.20 -3.24
C GLY A 13 -20.77 -17.83 -3.93
N SER A 14 -21.92 -17.31 -4.35
CA SER A 14 -22.00 -16.04 -5.11
C SER A 14 -21.85 -14.82 -4.20
N TRP A 15 -22.62 -14.77 -3.09
CA TRP A 15 -22.61 -13.63 -2.18
C TRP A 15 -21.26 -13.43 -1.48
N THR A 16 -20.60 -14.52 -1.08
CA THR A 16 -19.26 -14.45 -0.48
C THR A 16 -18.24 -13.86 -1.45
N ARG A 17 -18.29 -14.21 -2.74
CA ARG A 17 -17.41 -13.62 -3.77
C ARG A 17 -17.68 -12.14 -3.96
N VAL A 18 -18.95 -11.73 -3.95
CA VAL A 18 -19.33 -10.30 -4.01
C VAL A 18 -18.80 -9.55 -2.79
N ALA A 19 -18.97 -10.10 -1.59
CA ALA A 19 -18.47 -9.50 -0.35
C ALA A 19 -16.94 -9.36 -0.36
N VAL A 20 -16.20 -10.40 -0.76
CA VAL A 20 -14.74 -10.33 -0.89
C VAL A 20 -14.32 -9.28 -1.93
N ARG A 21 -14.98 -9.25 -3.08
CA ARG A 21 -14.69 -8.26 -4.12
C ARG A 21 -14.94 -6.83 -3.61
N PHE A 22 -16.02 -6.62 -2.89
CA PHE A 22 -16.39 -5.33 -2.33
C PHE A 22 -15.41 -4.88 -1.24
N LEU A 23 -15.06 -5.76 -0.30
CA LEU A 23 -14.02 -5.52 0.70
C LEU A 23 -12.69 -5.17 0.02
N ALA A 24 -12.23 -5.99 -0.92
CA ALA A 24 -10.99 -5.74 -1.65
C ALA A 24 -11.02 -4.41 -2.41
N ALA A 25 -12.13 -4.08 -3.08
CA ALA A 25 -12.28 -2.80 -3.78
C ALA A 25 -12.18 -1.62 -2.81
N SER A 26 -12.89 -1.70 -1.67
CA SER A 26 -12.89 -0.63 -0.66
C SER A 26 -11.50 -0.30 -0.11
N CYS A 27 -10.56 -1.26 -0.10
CA CYS A 27 -9.18 -1.00 0.32
C CYS A 27 -8.44 0.02 -0.55
N PHE A 28 -8.85 0.19 -1.82
CA PHE A 28 -8.24 1.13 -2.76
C PHE A 28 -8.86 2.53 -2.73
N PHE A 29 -10.01 2.70 -2.07
CA PHE A 29 -10.71 3.98 -1.99
C PHE A 29 -10.61 4.54 -0.57
N PRO A 30 -9.68 5.46 -0.29
CA PRO A 30 -9.50 6.01 1.06
C PRO A 30 -10.58 7.02 1.48
N TYR A 31 -11.35 7.58 0.54
CA TYR A 31 -12.33 8.65 0.83
C TYR A 31 -13.78 8.25 1.13
N PRO A 32 -14.31 7.09 0.69
CA PRO A 32 -15.56 6.57 1.23
C PRO A 32 -15.40 6.31 2.74
N ALA A 33 -15.74 7.31 3.54
CA ALA A 33 -15.67 7.28 5.00
C ALA A 33 -17.02 7.67 5.58
N LEU A 34 -17.40 7.00 6.67
CA LEU A 34 -18.50 7.46 7.50
C LEU A 34 -17.96 8.53 8.45
N ALA A 35 -18.59 9.70 8.45
CA ALA A 35 -18.34 10.73 9.45
C ALA A 35 -18.91 10.25 10.79
N ILE A 36 -18.10 9.53 11.57
CA ILE A 36 -18.46 9.06 12.91
C ILE A 36 -17.85 10.04 13.92
N GLY A 37 -18.70 10.95 14.41
CA GLY A 37 -18.29 12.05 15.27
C GLY A 37 -17.74 13.27 14.51
N GLY A 38 -17.29 14.29 15.24
CA GLY A 38 -16.89 15.58 14.66
C GLY A 38 -15.52 15.64 13.99
N ASN A 39 -14.64 14.63 14.18
CA ASN A 39 -13.24 14.69 13.71
C ASN A 39 -12.60 13.33 13.32
N ASN A 40 -13.30 12.19 13.42
CA ASN A 40 -12.71 10.88 13.09
C ASN A 40 -13.39 10.29 11.85
N GLY A 41 -12.61 10.02 10.80
CA GLY A 41 -13.10 9.42 9.56
C GLY A 41 -12.88 7.92 9.53
N LEU A 42 -13.89 7.15 9.97
CA LEU A 42 -13.90 5.70 9.82
C LEU A 42 -14.12 5.35 8.36
N GLN A 43 -13.11 4.76 7.72
CA GLN A 43 -13.18 4.37 6.32
C GLN A 43 -14.07 3.13 6.14
N LEU A 44 -14.73 3.02 4.99
CA LEU A 44 -15.61 1.90 4.67
C LEU A 44 -14.91 0.54 4.79
N ASN A 45 -13.65 0.46 4.33
CA ASN A 45 -12.83 -0.75 4.44
C ASN A 45 -12.60 -1.21 5.89
N GLN A 46 -12.45 -0.29 6.84
CA GLN A 46 -12.27 -0.57 8.26
C GLN A 46 -13.56 -1.17 8.85
N LEU A 47 -14.72 -0.63 8.47
CA LEU A 47 -16.03 -1.16 8.87
C LEU A 47 -16.28 -2.56 8.30
N LEU A 48 -15.93 -2.77 7.03
CA LEU A 48 -16.04 -4.10 6.41
C LEU A 48 -15.07 -5.11 7.02
N ALA A 49 -13.85 -4.68 7.37
CA ALA A 49 -12.90 -5.51 8.09
C ALA A 49 -13.41 -5.88 9.50
N LEU A 50 -14.02 -4.94 10.23
CA LEU A 50 -14.71 -5.21 11.49
C LEU A 50 -15.84 -6.22 11.32
N GLY A 51 -16.63 -6.10 10.26
CA GLY A 51 -17.70 -7.07 9.93
C GLY A 51 -17.19 -8.49 9.70
N CYS A 52 -15.90 -8.66 9.37
CA CYS A 52 -15.28 -9.97 9.18
C CYS A 52 -14.80 -10.60 10.50
N VAL A 53 -14.67 -9.84 11.59
CA VAL A 53 -14.13 -10.32 12.87
C VAL A 53 -14.89 -11.52 13.44
N PRO A 54 -16.23 -11.55 13.50
CA PRO A 54 -16.95 -12.71 14.02
C PRO A 54 -16.62 -14.01 13.29
N LEU A 55 -16.49 -13.95 11.96
CA LEU A 55 -16.14 -15.12 11.13
C LEU A 55 -14.70 -15.59 11.36
N LEU A 56 -13.81 -14.64 11.64
CA LEU A 56 -12.39 -14.90 11.86
C LEU A 56 -12.11 -15.46 13.26
N CYS A 57 -12.87 -15.07 14.27
CA CYS A 57 -12.75 -15.58 15.64
C CYS A 57 -12.97 -17.09 15.76
N PHE A 58 -13.70 -17.70 14.83
CA PHE A 58 -13.92 -19.16 14.79
C PHE A 58 -12.79 -19.93 14.09
N ARG A 59 -11.73 -19.26 13.62
CA ARG A 59 -10.61 -19.88 12.91
C ARG A 59 -9.33 -19.76 13.74
N PRO A 60 -8.42 -20.75 13.65
CA PRO A 60 -7.12 -20.61 14.29
C PRO A 60 -6.38 -19.39 13.73
N PRO A 61 -5.60 -18.68 14.57
CA PRO A 61 -4.90 -17.48 14.16
C PRO A 61 -3.84 -17.80 13.09
N GLY A 62 -4.02 -17.23 11.90
CA GLY A 62 -3.04 -17.31 10.80
C GLY A 62 -1.93 -16.26 10.91
N ARG A 63 -0.95 -16.32 10.00
CA ARG A 63 0.15 -15.35 9.91
C ARG A 63 -0.31 -13.88 9.81
N PRO A 64 -1.38 -13.53 9.06
CA PRO A 64 -1.85 -12.15 9.02
C PRO A 64 -2.37 -11.65 10.37
N PHE A 65 -3.03 -12.51 11.15
CA PHE A 65 -3.45 -12.16 12.52
C PHE A 65 -2.25 -11.99 13.45
N GLN A 66 -1.28 -12.90 13.38
CA GLN A 66 -0.04 -12.78 14.16
C GLN A 66 0.68 -11.46 13.84
N ALA A 67 0.81 -11.11 12.56
CA ALA A 67 1.41 -9.84 12.15
C ALA A 67 0.63 -8.63 12.66
N TYR A 68 -0.71 -8.67 12.60
CA TYR A 68 -1.57 -7.64 13.19
C TYR A 68 -1.29 -7.46 14.69
N VAL A 69 -1.28 -8.55 15.48
CA VAL A 69 -0.99 -8.49 16.91
C VAL A 69 0.43 -7.98 17.20
N ILE A 70 1.43 -8.45 16.44
CA ILE A 70 2.83 -8.01 16.57
C ILE A 70 2.96 -6.49 16.35
N LEU A 71 2.19 -5.92 15.41
CA LEU A 71 2.17 -4.47 15.17
C LEU A 71 1.33 -3.71 16.22
N LEU A 72 0.29 -4.31 16.79
CA LEU A 72 -0.51 -3.58 17.79
C LEU A 72 0.16 -3.51 19.16
N ILE A 73 0.88 -4.55 19.59
CA ILE A 73 1.51 -4.58 20.91
C ILE A 73 2.38 -3.33 21.17
N PRO A 74 3.33 -2.93 20.30
CA PRO A 74 4.14 -1.73 20.49
C PRO A 74 3.31 -0.44 20.60
N ILE A 75 2.21 -0.33 19.83
CA ILE A 75 1.31 0.83 19.90
C ILE A 75 0.72 0.95 21.30
N TYR A 76 0.12 -0.12 21.82
CA TYR A 76 -0.55 -0.09 23.11
C TYR A 76 0.43 0.00 24.29
N VAL A 77 1.61 -0.61 24.18
CA VAL A 77 2.71 -0.42 25.14
C VAL A 77 3.12 1.05 25.17
N SER A 78 3.30 1.68 24.01
CA SER A 78 3.66 3.10 23.93
C SER A 78 2.59 4.00 24.54
N VAL A 79 1.30 3.77 24.23
CA VAL A 79 0.18 4.51 24.85
C VAL A 79 0.22 4.37 26.36
N PHE A 80 0.30 3.15 26.88
CA PHE A 80 0.30 2.89 28.31
C PHE A 80 1.44 3.63 29.02
N LEU A 81 2.67 3.53 28.50
CA LEU A 81 3.82 4.18 29.11
C LEU A 81 3.77 5.70 29.03
N ASN A 82 3.38 6.27 27.89
CA ASN A 82 3.26 7.72 27.74
C ASN A 82 2.12 8.31 28.61
N VAL A 83 1.05 7.55 28.84
CA VAL A 83 -0.02 7.93 29.79
C VAL A 83 0.47 7.87 31.23
N MET A 84 1.25 6.86 31.61
CA MET A 84 1.77 6.70 32.97
C MET A 84 2.85 7.73 33.33
N ILE A 85 3.72 8.09 32.37
CA ILE A 85 4.82 9.04 32.58
C ILE A 85 4.31 10.50 32.48
N GLY A 86 3.26 10.76 31.68
CA GLY A 86 2.67 12.09 31.55
C GLY A 86 3.43 13.05 30.63
N GLU A 87 4.39 12.56 29.85
CA GLU A 87 5.26 13.37 28.98
C GLU A 87 4.64 13.75 27.62
N SER A 88 3.48 13.21 27.26
CA SER A 88 2.88 13.47 25.95
C SER A 88 2.31 14.90 25.84
N THR A 89 2.50 15.54 24.68
CA THR A 89 2.00 16.90 24.45
C THR A 89 0.47 16.98 24.41
N SER A 90 -0.21 15.86 24.11
CA SER A 90 -1.68 15.77 24.16
C SER A 90 -2.14 14.35 24.53
N LEU A 91 -2.38 14.13 25.83
CA LEU A 91 -2.86 12.84 26.37
C LEU A 91 -4.16 12.35 25.70
N SER A 92 -5.01 13.26 25.23
CA SER A 92 -6.28 12.91 24.58
C SER A 92 -6.12 12.34 23.16
N VAL A 93 -4.96 12.56 22.51
CA VAL A 93 -4.68 12.10 21.15
C VAL A 93 -4.22 10.65 21.15
N LEU A 94 -3.43 10.24 22.13
CA LEU A 94 -2.84 8.89 22.23
C LEU A 94 -3.89 7.76 22.06
N PRO A 95 -4.97 7.68 22.87
CA PRO A 95 -5.93 6.59 22.73
C PRO A 95 -6.73 6.68 21.42
N LYS A 96 -7.01 7.88 20.92
CA LYS A 96 -7.76 8.07 19.66
C LYS A 96 -6.96 7.57 18.48
N GLU A 97 -5.68 7.92 18.43
CA GLU A 97 -4.80 7.51 17.34
C GLU A 97 -4.49 6.01 17.42
N ALA A 98 -4.29 5.45 18.62
CA ALA A 98 -4.12 4.01 18.78
C ALA A 98 -5.32 3.21 18.25
N VAL A 99 -6.55 3.67 18.51
CA VAL A 99 -7.78 3.09 17.96
C VAL A 99 -7.81 3.26 16.43
N SER A 100 -7.46 4.43 15.91
CA SER A 100 -7.39 4.69 14.46
C SER A 100 -6.42 3.72 13.76
N LEU A 101 -5.20 3.56 14.30
CA LEU A 101 -4.19 2.64 13.79
C LEU A 101 -4.65 1.18 13.88
N THR A 102 -5.28 0.80 14.99
CA THR A 102 -5.89 -0.53 15.18
C THR A 102 -6.86 -0.84 14.06
N LEU A 103 -7.77 0.09 13.76
CA LEU A 103 -8.76 -0.08 12.71
C LEU A 103 -8.14 -0.07 11.31
N ALA A 104 -7.14 0.78 11.06
CA ALA A 104 -6.42 0.81 9.79
C ALA A 104 -5.69 -0.51 9.48
N MET A 105 -5.03 -1.11 10.49
CA MET A 105 -4.29 -2.36 10.36
C MET A 105 -5.18 -3.60 10.41
N LEU A 106 -6.42 -3.49 10.90
CA LEU A 106 -7.37 -4.61 11.00
C LEU A 106 -7.57 -5.36 9.68
N ILE A 107 -7.42 -4.67 8.55
CA ILE A 107 -7.52 -5.26 7.22
C ILE A 107 -6.52 -6.39 6.95
N LEU A 108 -5.43 -6.48 7.73
CA LEU A 108 -4.50 -7.62 7.70
C LEU A 108 -5.22 -8.93 8.01
N TRP A 109 -6.13 -8.96 8.98
CA TRP A 109 -6.70 -10.22 9.45
C TRP A 109 -7.64 -10.89 8.41
N PRO A 110 -8.57 -10.17 7.74
CA PRO A 110 -9.39 -10.74 6.67
C PRO A 110 -8.60 -11.28 5.47
N THR A 111 -7.32 -10.91 5.27
CA THR A 111 -6.54 -11.44 4.15
C THR A 111 -6.36 -12.95 4.25
N GLU A 112 -6.43 -13.53 5.45
CA GLU A 112 -6.39 -14.98 5.67
C GLU A 112 -7.53 -15.71 4.95
N LEU A 113 -8.75 -15.14 4.96
CA LEU A 113 -9.91 -15.71 4.25
C LEU A 113 -9.77 -15.56 2.74
N ILE A 114 -9.18 -14.44 2.34
CA ILE A 114 -9.09 -14.00 0.95
C ILE A 114 -7.93 -14.67 0.21
N ALA A 115 -6.87 -15.05 0.93
CA ALA A 115 -5.69 -15.71 0.41
C ALA A 115 -5.90 -17.19 0.03
N THR A 116 -7.10 -17.51 -0.44
CA THR A 116 -7.43 -18.78 -1.08
C THR A 116 -7.54 -18.57 -2.59
N ARG A 117 -7.16 -19.57 -3.39
CA ARG A 117 -7.23 -19.46 -4.85
C ARG A 117 -8.63 -19.10 -5.37
N ALA A 118 -9.67 -19.58 -4.69
CA ALA A 118 -11.06 -19.34 -5.07
C ALA A 118 -11.44 -17.85 -5.00
N PHE A 119 -10.96 -17.14 -3.97
CA PHE A 119 -11.32 -15.74 -3.71
C PHE A 119 -10.29 -14.74 -4.22
N PHE A 120 -9.02 -15.13 -4.35
CA PHE A 120 -7.97 -14.25 -4.84
C PHE A 120 -8.26 -13.70 -6.25
N SER A 121 -8.89 -14.49 -7.12
CA SER A 121 -9.34 -14.01 -8.43
C SER A 121 -10.30 -12.79 -8.34
N GLU A 122 -11.14 -12.73 -7.30
CA GLU A 122 -12.05 -11.61 -7.06
C GLU A 122 -11.30 -10.37 -6.57
N VAL A 123 -10.25 -10.55 -5.78
CA VAL A 123 -9.34 -9.47 -5.37
C VAL A 123 -8.65 -8.86 -6.57
N LEU A 124 -8.10 -9.70 -7.47
CA LEU A 124 -7.42 -9.21 -8.67
C LEU A 124 -8.39 -8.43 -9.57
N ARG A 125 -9.66 -8.86 -9.68
CA ARG A 125 -10.71 -8.11 -10.38
C ARG A 125 -11.02 -6.78 -9.69
N ALA A 126 -11.13 -6.75 -8.37
CA ALA A 126 -11.36 -5.54 -7.60
C ALA A 126 -10.21 -4.54 -7.77
N ALA A 127 -8.96 -4.99 -7.64
CA ALA A 127 -7.77 -4.18 -7.87
C ALA A 127 -7.72 -3.65 -9.31
N THR A 128 -8.02 -4.49 -10.30
CA THR A 128 -8.09 -4.09 -11.71
C THR A 128 -9.13 -2.98 -11.94
N ALA A 129 -10.32 -3.12 -11.36
CA ALA A 129 -11.37 -2.12 -11.47
C ALA A 129 -10.99 -0.81 -10.76
N ALA A 130 -10.41 -0.90 -9.56
CA ALA A 130 -9.93 0.25 -8.83
C ALA A 130 -8.88 1.02 -9.63
N LEU A 131 -7.87 0.34 -10.18
CA LEU A 131 -6.84 0.97 -11.03
C LEU A 131 -7.46 1.75 -12.19
N LEU A 132 -8.44 1.18 -12.90
CA LEU A 132 -9.15 1.88 -13.97
C LEU A 132 -9.88 3.14 -13.46
N ILE A 133 -10.60 3.03 -12.34
CA ILE A 133 -11.33 4.16 -11.77
C ILE A 133 -10.36 5.29 -11.37
N HIS A 134 -9.28 4.96 -10.67
CA HIS A 134 -8.25 5.94 -10.31
C HIS A 134 -7.61 6.57 -11.54
N SER A 135 -7.29 5.78 -12.59
CA SER A 135 -6.80 6.29 -13.87
C SER A 135 -7.76 7.27 -14.54
N LEU A 136 -9.04 6.92 -14.66
CA LEU A 136 -10.04 7.79 -15.28
C LEU A 136 -10.18 9.11 -14.53
N ILE A 137 -10.27 9.05 -13.20
CA ILE A 137 -10.35 10.26 -12.36
C ILE A 137 -9.06 11.07 -12.46
N GLY A 138 -7.89 10.41 -12.48
CA GLY A 138 -6.61 11.05 -12.64
C GLY A 138 -6.45 11.75 -13.99
N PHE A 139 -6.94 11.17 -15.08
CA PHE A 139 -6.95 11.83 -16.40
C PHE A 139 -7.89 13.04 -16.41
N TYR A 140 -9.04 12.93 -15.73
CA TYR A 140 -9.94 14.08 -15.56
C TYR A 140 -9.32 15.20 -14.70
N GLN A 141 -8.55 14.85 -13.67
CA GLN A 141 -7.75 15.80 -12.90
C GLN A 141 -6.74 16.54 -13.78
N VAL A 142 -6.00 15.84 -14.65
CA VAL A 142 -5.06 16.49 -15.58
C VAL A 142 -5.75 17.52 -16.47
N TYR A 143 -6.94 17.20 -16.97
CA TYR A 143 -7.74 18.15 -17.74
C TYR A 143 -8.17 19.35 -16.89
N SER A 144 -8.74 19.11 -15.71
CA SER A 144 -9.33 20.14 -14.84
C SER A 144 -8.28 21.09 -14.25
N PHE A 145 -7.09 20.59 -13.91
CA PHE A 145 -5.97 21.40 -13.41
C PHE A 145 -5.45 22.42 -14.45
N ARG A 146 -5.75 22.25 -15.74
CA ARG A 146 -5.46 23.29 -16.75
C ARG A 146 -6.35 24.52 -16.58
N ASN A 147 -7.51 24.35 -15.95
CA ASN A 147 -8.47 25.40 -15.62
C ASN A 147 -8.38 25.85 -14.15
N ASP A 148 -7.32 25.47 -13.42
CA ASP A 148 -7.14 25.71 -11.98
C ASP A 148 -8.25 25.13 -11.09
N GLU A 149 -8.95 24.09 -11.56
CA GLU A 149 -10.03 23.43 -10.84
C GLU A 149 -9.63 22.06 -10.27
N PHE A 150 -10.02 21.78 -9.03
CA PHE A 150 -9.92 20.44 -8.44
C PHE A 150 -11.24 19.69 -8.66
N PRO A 151 -11.30 18.71 -9.59
CA PRO A 151 -12.56 18.08 -9.93
C PRO A 151 -13.03 17.13 -8.83
N LEU A 152 -14.36 16.95 -8.75
CA LEU A 152 -14.99 15.97 -7.88
C LEU A 152 -14.64 16.15 -6.38
N LEU A 153 -14.37 17.39 -5.92
CA LEU A 153 -13.97 17.67 -4.54
C LEU A 153 -14.94 17.08 -3.49
N PHE A 154 -16.23 16.94 -3.84
CA PHE A 154 -17.23 16.28 -3.00
C PHE A 154 -16.91 14.82 -2.66
N LEU A 155 -16.09 14.13 -3.46
CA LEU A 155 -15.60 12.77 -3.20
C LEU A 155 -14.42 12.75 -2.23
N TYR A 156 -13.78 13.89 -1.93
CA TYR A 156 -12.59 13.97 -1.08
C TYR A 156 -12.94 14.35 0.36
N LYS A 157 -14.13 13.97 0.82
CA LYS A 157 -14.62 14.28 2.16
C LYS A 157 -14.23 13.17 3.14
N ASN A 158 -13.12 13.36 3.85
CA ASN A 158 -12.71 12.43 4.90
C ASN A 158 -11.89 13.18 5.97
N PRO A 159 -12.34 13.22 7.24
CA PRO A 159 -11.61 13.86 8.33
C PRO A 159 -10.16 13.37 8.49
N SER A 160 -9.89 12.10 8.17
CA SER A 160 -8.56 11.49 8.22
C SER A 160 -7.60 12.02 7.13
N PHE A 161 -8.11 12.78 6.17
CA PHE A 161 -7.36 13.43 5.07
C PHE A 161 -7.74 14.90 4.90
N ARG A 162 -8.15 15.57 5.98
CA ARG A 162 -8.67 16.95 5.98
C ARG A 162 -7.72 17.97 5.34
N SER A 163 -6.40 17.71 5.38
CA SER A 163 -5.40 18.54 4.72
C SER A 163 -5.69 18.74 3.24
N LEU A 164 -6.18 17.73 2.50
CA LEU A 164 -6.46 17.93 1.07
C LEU A 164 -7.62 18.89 0.83
N GLU A 165 -8.67 18.86 1.65
CA GLU A 165 -9.83 19.75 1.49
C GLU A 165 -9.41 21.22 1.62
N GLU A 166 -8.64 21.51 2.66
CA GLU A 166 -8.12 22.86 2.97
C GLU A 166 -7.11 23.33 1.90
N TRP A 167 -6.32 22.41 1.34
CA TRP A 167 -5.28 22.72 0.36
C TRP A 167 -5.73 22.63 -1.09
N SER A 168 -6.96 22.17 -1.35
CA SER A 168 -7.43 21.91 -2.72
C SER A 168 -7.30 23.09 -3.69
N PRO A 169 -7.54 24.37 -3.31
CA PRO A 169 -7.36 25.50 -4.23
C PRO A 169 -5.89 25.76 -4.56
N ILE A 170 -5.01 25.65 -3.55
CA ILE A 170 -3.55 25.80 -3.71
C ILE A 170 -3.02 24.66 -4.58
N TYR A 171 -3.49 23.44 -4.33
CA TYR A 171 -3.10 22.25 -5.05
C TYR A 171 -3.44 22.33 -6.54
N ALA A 172 -4.68 22.71 -6.87
CA ALA A 172 -5.14 22.81 -8.25
C ALA A 172 -4.45 23.94 -9.02
N ARG A 173 -4.04 25.01 -8.34
CA ARG A 173 -3.39 26.15 -8.98
C ARG A 173 -1.88 25.98 -9.16
N TYR A 174 -1.20 25.34 -8.21
CA TYR A 174 0.27 25.32 -8.17
C TYR A 174 0.89 23.93 -8.27
N ILE A 175 0.25 22.89 -7.72
CA ILE A 175 0.83 21.54 -7.70
C ILE A 175 0.45 20.77 -8.97
N LYS A 176 -0.84 20.76 -9.35
CA LYS A 176 -1.35 20.20 -10.62
C LYS A 176 -0.92 18.75 -10.93
N ARG A 177 -0.73 17.93 -9.90
CA ARG A 177 -0.32 16.52 -10.06
C ARG A 177 -1.51 15.59 -9.82
N PRO A 178 -1.89 14.74 -10.79
CA PRO A 178 -3.03 13.85 -10.62
C PRO A 178 -2.71 12.75 -9.60
N CYS A 179 -3.70 12.39 -8.79
CA CYS A 179 -3.61 11.40 -7.73
C CYS A 179 -4.80 10.42 -7.70
N GLY A 180 -5.74 10.52 -8.66
CA GLY A 180 -7.01 9.81 -8.59
C GLY A 180 -7.72 10.15 -7.27
N LEU A 181 -8.40 9.17 -6.66
CA LEU A 181 -9.03 9.32 -5.33
C LEU A 181 -8.06 9.10 -4.15
N PHE A 182 -6.84 9.61 -4.19
CA PHE A 182 -5.90 9.60 -3.06
C PHE A 182 -5.58 11.02 -2.58
N PRO A 183 -5.13 11.21 -1.32
CA PRO A 183 -4.79 12.53 -0.79
C PRO A 183 -3.66 13.22 -1.54
N GLU A 184 -2.77 12.45 -2.14
CA GLU A 184 -1.66 12.97 -2.90
C GLU A 184 -1.05 11.89 -3.82
N PRO A 185 -0.25 12.29 -4.83
CA PRO A 185 0.46 11.39 -5.73
C PRO A 185 1.33 10.35 -5.03
N SER A 186 1.99 10.69 -3.92
CA SER A 186 2.79 9.75 -3.13
C SER A 186 1.93 8.67 -2.50
N ALA A 187 0.83 9.05 -1.84
CA ALA A 187 -0.13 8.11 -1.26
C ALA A 187 -0.70 7.16 -2.30
N MET A 188 -1.04 7.67 -3.50
CA MET A 188 -1.46 6.84 -4.63
C MET A 188 -0.37 5.86 -5.05
N ALA A 189 0.86 6.34 -5.29
CA ALA A 189 1.96 5.50 -5.75
C ALA A 189 2.32 4.40 -4.73
N ALA A 190 2.36 4.74 -3.43
CA ALA A 190 2.59 3.77 -2.36
C ALA A 190 1.48 2.72 -2.27
N SER A 191 0.23 3.13 -2.47
CA SER A 191 -0.95 2.24 -2.39
C SER A 191 -1.11 1.35 -3.61
N LEU A 192 -0.88 1.87 -4.81
CA LEU A 192 -1.11 1.16 -6.08
C LEU A 192 0.14 0.47 -6.63
N GLY A 193 1.34 0.96 -6.30
CA GLY A 193 2.62 0.47 -6.83
C GLY A 193 2.84 -1.04 -6.65
N PRO A 194 2.69 -1.60 -5.45
CA PRO A 194 2.82 -3.05 -5.21
C PRO A 194 1.83 -3.86 -6.08
N TRP A 195 0.59 -3.37 -6.20
CA TRP A 195 -0.44 -4.02 -6.99
C TRP A 195 -0.16 -3.96 -8.49
N LEU A 196 0.42 -2.87 -8.98
CA LEU A 196 0.88 -2.75 -10.37
C LEU A 196 1.97 -3.77 -10.67
N ALA A 197 2.95 -3.93 -9.79
CA ALA A 197 3.98 -4.95 -9.96
C ALA A 197 3.38 -6.37 -9.97
N MET A 198 2.49 -6.67 -9.01
CA MET A 198 1.82 -7.97 -8.93
C MET A 198 0.97 -8.27 -10.17
N LEU A 199 0.09 -7.36 -10.59
CA LEU A 199 -0.77 -7.55 -11.76
C LEU A 199 0.04 -7.67 -13.04
N THR A 200 1.10 -6.85 -13.20
CA THR A 200 1.99 -6.93 -14.35
C THR A 200 2.68 -8.28 -14.41
N GLY A 201 3.23 -8.77 -13.30
CA GLY A 201 3.87 -10.08 -13.28
C GLY A 201 2.91 -11.24 -13.52
N LEU A 202 1.64 -11.14 -13.12
CA LEU A 202 0.60 -12.12 -13.46
C LEU A 202 0.18 -12.05 -14.94
N ILE A 203 0.14 -10.87 -15.56
CA ILE A 203 -0.08 -10.72 -17.00
C ILE A 203 1.07 -11.37 -17.78
N LEU A 204 2.30 -11.18 -17.30
CA LEU A 204 3.51 -11.78 -17.88
C LEU A 204 3.66 -13.27 -17.56
N ASP A 205 2.91 -13.82 -16.61
CA ASP A 205 2.92 -15.25 -16.25
C ASP A 205 1.52 -15.88 -16.35
N PRO A 206 1.07 -16.21 -17.57
CA PRO A 206 -0.27 -16.75 -17.82
C PRO A 206 -0.48 -18.11 -17.14
N ILE A 207 0.58 -18.86 -16.83
CA ILE A 207 0.49 -20.14 -16.13
C ILE A 207 0.03 -19.89 -14.70
N GLN A 208 0.69 -18.97 -14.00
CA GLN A 208 0.30 -18.60 -12.64
C GLN A 208 -1.07 -17.91 -12.61
N ALA A 209 -1.37 -17.01 -13.57
CA ALA A 209 -2.69 -16.40 -13.70
C ALA A 209 -3.81 -17.44 -13.87
N LYS A 210 -3.60 -18.44 -14.75
CA LYS A 210 -4.57 -19.54 -14.97
C LYS A 210 -4.74 -20.40 -13.74
N ARG A 211 -3.66 -20.70 -12.98
CA ARG A 211 -3.73 -21.43 -11.70
C ARG A 211 -4.57 -20.71 -10.65
N LEU A 212 -4.62 -19.37 -10.72
CA LEU A 212 -5.46 -18.53 -9.87
C LEU A 212 -6.88 -18.34 -10.43
N GLY A 213 -7.23 -18.94 -11.57
CA GLY A 213 -8.54 -18.76 -12.22
C GLY A 213 -8.76 -17.35 -12.75
N TRP A 214 -7.70 -16.59 -13.02
CA TRP A 214 -7.77 -15.19 -13.45
C TRP A 214 -7.45 -15.04 -14.94
N GLN A 215 -8.31 -14.31 -15.66
CA GLN A 215 -8.14 -14.01 -17.09
C GLN A 215 -7.77 -12.54 -17.24
N GLY A 216 -6.47 -12.27 -17.45
CA GLY A 216 -5.87 -10.94 -17.35
C GLY A 216 -6.16 -9.95 -18.50
N GLY A 217 -7.02 -10.27 -19.47
CA GLY A 217 -7.20 -9.44 -20.67
C GLY A 217 -7.59 -7.99 -20.37
N LYS A 218 -8.57 -7.77 -19.49
CA LYS A 218 -8.97 -6.41 -19.04
C LYS A 218 -7.93 -5.76 -18.13
N ALA A 219 -7.11 -6.56 -17.46
CA ALA A 219 -6.10 -6.07 -16.55
C ALA A 219 -4.92 -5.41 -17.27
N THR A 220 -4.59 -5.84 -18.49
CA THR A 220 -3.57 -5.16 -19.30
C THR A 220 -3.92 -3.69 -19.55
N VAL A 221 -5.18 -3.40 -19.89
CA VAL A 221 -5.65 -2.01 -20.09
C VAL A 221 -5.58 -1.23 -18.78
N ALA A 222 -6.06 -1.82 -17.68
CA ALA A 222 -5.99 -1.19 -16.36
C ALA A 222 -4.56 -0.83 -15.93
N VAL A 223 -3.64 -1.79 -16.09
CA VAL A 223 -2.22 -1.63 -15.76
C VAL A 223 -1.58 -0.55 -16.65
N ALA A 224 -1.86 -0.55 -17.95
CA ALA A 224 -1.35 0.47 -18.87
C ALA A 224 -1.84 1.87 -18.49
N CYS A 225 -3.16 2.04 -18.27
CA CYS A 225 -3.74 3.31 -17.83
C CYS A 225 -3.16 3.77 -16.48
N ALA A 226 -2.93 2.84 -15.55
CA ALA A 226 -2.38 3.15 -14.25
C ALA A 226 -0.89 3.54 -14.34
N PHE A 227 -0.09 2.95 -15.22
CA PHE A 227 1.26 3.42 -15.48
C PHE A 227 1.30 4.82 -16.09
N VAL A 228 0.41 5.12 -17.03
CA VAL A 228 0.30 6.49 -17.57
C VAL A 228 -0.07 7.47 -16.47
N LEU A 229 -1.06 7.15 -15.63
CA LEU A 229 -1.41 7.98 -14.48
C LEU A 229 -0.22 8.16 -13.52
N LEU A 230 0.49 7.08 -13.19
CA LEU A 230 1.64 7.12 -12.30
C LEU A 230 2.74 8.05 -12.85
N ALA A 231 3.00 8.02 -14.15
CA ALA A 231 3.94 8.92 -14.83
C ALA A 231 3.50 10.39 -14.72
N LEU A 232 2.22 10.65 -15.01
CA LEU A 232 1.64 12.00 -14.93
C LEU A 232 1.63 12.54 -13.50
N SER A 233 1.52 11.66 -12.50
CA SER A 233 1.58 12.01 -11.08
C SER A 233 2.96 12.50 -10.64
N ARG A 234 4.01 12.22 -11.42
CA ARG A 234 5.42 12.56 -11.14
C ARG A 234 5.88 12.16 -9.74
N SER A 235 5.29 11.10 -9.17
CA SER A 235 5.72 10.57 -7.87
C SER A 235 7.08 9.92 -8.00
N GLY A 236 8.02 10.20 -7.09
CA GLY A 236 9.34 9.58 -7.18
C GLY A 236 9.33 8.07 -6.95
N CYS A 237 8.32 7.54 -6.25
CA CYS A 237 8.10 6.08 -6.11
C CYS A 237 7.89 5.38 -7.47
N THR A 238 7.55 6.13 -8.53
CA THR A 238 7.43 5.63 -9.90
C THR A 238 8.69 4.92 -10.36
N LEU A 239 9.88 5.42 -10.01
CA LEU A 239 11.16 4.83 -10.43
C LEU A 239 11.33 3.40 -9.88
N VAL A 240 10.99 3.19 -8.61
CA VAL A 240 11.07 1.87 -7.97
C VAL A 240 10.03 0.91 -8.55
N ILE A 241 8.82 1.39 -8.81
CA ILE A 241 7.78 0.59 -9.46
C ILE A 241 8.22 0.18 -10.87
N MET A 242 8.79 1.10 -11.65
CA MET A 242 9.29 0.81 -13.00
C MET A 242 10.46 -0.18 -12.94
N ALA A 243 11.41 -0.01 -12.02
CA ALA A 243 12.51 -0.95 -11.84
C ALA A 243 12.01 -2.36 -11.53
N ALA A 244 11.03 -2.50 -10.63
CA ALA A 244 10.42 -3.80 -10.31
C ALA A 244 9.74 -4.43 -11.54
N VAL A 245 9.01 -3.63 -12.33
CA VAL A 245 8.36 -4.08 -13.57
C VAL A 245 9.37 -4.50 -14.63
N MET A 246 10.45 -3.75 -14.81
CA MET A 246 11.52 -4.11 -15.74
C MET A 246 12.18 -5.44 -15.37
N VAL A 247 12.46 -5.65 -14.07
CA VAL A 247 12.98 -6.93 -13.55
C VAL A 247 12.02 -8.08 -13.86
N LEU A 248 10.70 -7.88 -13.70
CA LEU A 248 9.69 -8.88 -14.08
C LEU A 248 9.69 -9.18 -15.58
N CYS A 249 9.73 -8.15 -16.42
CA CYS A 249 9.79 -8.29 -17.87
C CYS A 249 11.02 -9.10 -18.30
N VAL A 250 12.21 -8.71 -17.83
CA VAL A 250 13.48 -9.40 -18.17
C VAL A 250 13.48 -10.83 -17.64
N GLY A 251 13.07 -11.04 -16.39
CA GLY A 251 13.04 -12.36 -15.77
C GLY A 251 12.09 -13.34 -16.47
N LYS A 252 10.98 -12.85 -17.04
CA LYS A 252 10.01 -13.68 -17.77
C LYS A 252 10.29 -13.81 -19.26
N PHE A 253 10.93 -12.81 -19.88
CA PHE A 253 11.29 -12.82 -21.30
C PHE A 253 12.04 -14.10 -21.70
N ARG A 254 13.08 -14.46 -20.94
CA ARG A 254 13.91 -15.64 -21.22
C ARG A 254 13.11 -16.95 -21.19
N SER A 255 12.17 -17.08 -20.26
CA SER A 255 11.38 -18.30 -20.08
C SER A 255 10.30 -18.51 -21.14
N GLN A 256 9.93 -17.47 -21.89
CA GLN A 256 8.78 -17.49 -22.80
C GLN A 256 9.12 -17.37 -24.28
N LEU A 257 10.40 -17.11 -24.63
CA LEU A 257 10.88 -17.02 -26.01
C LEU A 257 10.48 -18.20 -26.91
N THR A 258 10.24 -19.38 -26.32
CA THR A 258 9.85 -20.60 -27.04
C THR A 258 8.34 -20.76 -27.27
N SER A 259 7.48 -19.90 -26.71
CA SER A 259 6.02 -20.08 -26.69
C SER A 259 5.22 -18.77 -26.83
N PHE A 260 5.66 -17.88 -27.72
CA PHE A 260 4.98 -16.61 -27.97
C PHE A 260 3.95 -16.72 -29.10
N GLY A 261 2.68 -16.53 -28.75
CA GLY A 261 1.67 -16.03 -29.69
C GLY A 261 1.73 -14.50 -29.77
N ILE A 262 1.33 -13.93 -30.90
CA ILE A 262 1.39 -12.48 -31.22
C ILE A 262 0.81 -11.60 -30.10
N GLY A 263 -0.30 -11.99 -29.48
CA GLY A 263 -0.94 -11.21 -28.41
C GLY A 263 -0.09 -11.04 -27.14
N LYS A 264 0.78 -12.01 -26.81
CA LYS A 264 1.69 -11.91 -25.67
C LYS A 264 2.85 -10.97 -25.97
N LEU A 265 3.40 -11.03 -27.19
CA LEU A 265 4.43 -10.09 -27.65
C LEU A 265 3.90 -8.66 -27.63
N LEU A 266 2.68 -8.44 -28.11
CA LEU A 266 2.02 -7.13 -28.04
C LEU A 266 1.83 -6.66 -26.59
N SER A 267 1.36 -7.53 -25.69
CA SER A 267 1.17 -7.15 -24.28
C SER A 267 2.51 -6.77 -23.62
N MET A 268 3.55 -7.54 -23.88
CA MET A 268 4.89 -7.28 -23.34
C MET A 268 5.50 -6.02 -23.96
N ALA A 269 5.32 -5.80 -25.26
CA ALA A 269 5.73 -4.58 -25.94
C ALA A 269 4.99 -3.36 -25.38
N VAL A 270 3.68 -3.44 -25.12
CA VAL A 270 2.90 -2.36 -24.51
C VAL A 270 3.40 -2.06 -23.09
N VAL A 271 3.66 -3.10 -22.28
CA VAL A 271 4.20 -2.92 -20.93
C VAL A 271 5.62 -2.36 -20.95
N LEU A 272 6.48 -2.82 -21.86
CA LEU A 272 7.86 -2.35 -21.99
C LEU A 272 7.94 -0.94 -22.58
N LEU A 273 7.25 -0.67 -23.70
CA LEU A 273 7.19 0.65 -24.32
C LEU A 273 6.48 1.65 -23.41
N GLY A 274 5.42 1.22 -22.72
CA GLY A 274 4.78 2.00 -21.67
C GLY A 274 5.75 2.30 -20.53
N GLY A 275 6.41 1.28 -19.99
CA GLY A 275 7.38 1.44 -18.90
C GLY A 275 8.58 2.30 -19.27
N VAL A 276 9.17 2.10 -20.45
CA VAL A 276 10.30 2.89 -20.97
C VAL A 276 9.85 4.31 -21.31
N GLY A 277 8.66 4.49 -21.89
CA GLY A 277 8.10 5.80 -22.16
C GLY A 277 7.79 6.58 -20.88
N VAL A 278 7.25 5.90 -19.86
CA VAL A 278 7.02 6.47 -18.52
C VAL A 278 8.33 6.81 -17.84
N LEU A 279 9.33 5.93 -17.90
CA LEU A 279 10.66 6.18 -17.34
C LEU A 279 11.35 7.34 -18.06
N GLY A 280 11.31 7.36 -19.38
CA GLY A 280 11.85 8.43 -20.21
C GLY A 280 11.14 9.77 -19.99
N TYR A 281 9.80 9.76 -19.82
CA TYR A 281 9.03 10.94 -19.45
C TYR A 281 9.34 11.40 -18.02
N ALA A 282 9.50 10.46 -17.08
CA ALA A 282 9.91 10.78 -15.72
C ALA A 282 11.31 11.39 -15.70
N ILE A 283 12.27 10.83 -16.43
CA ILE A 283 13.66 11.31 -16.52
C ILE A 283 13.76 12.65 -17.27
N SER A 284 13.09 12.80 -18.42
CA SER A 284 13.07 14.08 -19.16
C SER A 284 12.30 15.18 -18.42
N GLY A 285 11.27 14.80 -17.66
CA GLY A 285 10.61 15.68 -16.72
C GLY A 285 11.53 16.11 -15.59
N LEU A 286 12.50 15.28 -15.16
CA LEU A 286 13.52 15.63 -14.16
C LEU A 286 14.52 16.65 -14.71
N SER A 287 14.91 16.57 -15.99
CA SER A 287 15.97 17.42 -16.56
C SER A 287 15.55 18.84 -16.95
N GLN A 288 14.25 19.17 -17.04
CA GLN A 288 13.78 20.52 -17.40
C GLN A 288 13.29 21.30 -16.17
N GLY A 289 14.18 22.02 -15.47
CA GLY A 289 13.82 22.97 -14.37
C GLY A 289 13.14 22.34 -13.14
N TYR A 290 12.98 21.02 -13.15
CA TYR A 290 12.33 20.20 -12.14
C TYR A 290 13.37 19.57 -11.19
N GLU A 291 14.66 19.57 -11.57
CA GLU A 291 15.78 19.17 -10.72
C GLU A 291 15.77 19.91 -9.39
N GLU A 292 15.52 21.23 -9.35
CA GLU A 292 15.38 21.97 -8.10
C GLU A 292 14.18 21.53 -7.25
N ARG A 293 12.99 21.31 -7.86
CA ARG A 293 11.76 20.92 -7.12
C ARG A 293 11.72 19.44 -6.71
N VAL A 294 12.33 18.56 -7.48
CA VAL A 294 12.43 17.13 -7.12
C VAL A 294 13.59 16.89 -6.18
N ALA A 295 14.72 17.56 -6.36
CA ALA A 295 15.77 17.60 -5.35
C ALA A 295 15.24 18.26 -4.07
N SER A 296 14.38 19.28 -4.14
CA SER A 296 13.73 19.84 -2.95
C SER A 296 12.78 18.85 -2.31
N SER A 297 11.86 18.21 -3.06
CA SER A 297 10.88 17.30 -2.47
C SER A 297 11.51 16.03 -1.88
N TRP A 298 12.45 15.37 -2.58
CA TRP A 298 13.20 14.25 -2.01
C TRP A 298 14.18 14.68 -0.92
N GLY A 299 14.77 15.87 -1.04
CA GLY A 299 15.63 16.45 -0.01
C GLY A 299 14.87 16.70 1.28
N ILE A 300 13.66 17.27 1.21
CA ILE A 300 12.78 17.52 2.34
C ILE A 300 12.26 16.21 2.92
N ARG A 301 11.90 15.23 2.07
CA ARG A 301 11.58 13.86 2.52
C ARG A 301 12.74 13.23 3.28
N GLY A 302 13.94 13.24 2.70
CA GLY A 302 15.15 12.70 3.31
C GLY A 302 15.48 13.39 4.64
N LYS A 303 15.38 14.72 4.69
CA LYS A 303 15.52 15.49 5.93
C LYS A 303 14.46 15.13 6.96
N SER A 304 13.18 14.99 6.57
CA SER A 304 12.10 14.59 7.48
C SER A 304 12.32 13.20 8.08
N ILE A 305 12.82 12.26 7.27
CA ILE A 305 13.16 10.90 7.68
C ILE A 305 14.34 10.96 8.66
N ALA A 306 15.39 11.71 8.34
CA ALA A 306 16.57 11.86 9.21
C ALA A 306 16.20 12.51 10.55
N VAL A 307 15.41 13.59 10.53
CA VAL A 307 14.88 14.25 11.73
C VAL A 307 14.02 13.28 12.53
N GLY A 308 13.16 12.48 11.88
CA GLY A 308 12.33 11.50 12.59
C GLY A 308 13.13 10.38 13.24
N LEU A 309 14.14 9.83 12.53
CA LEU A 309 15.03 8.80 13.07
C LEU A 309 15.86 9.28 14.28
N THR A 310 16.21 10.56 14.31
CA THR A 310 16.97 11.18 15.40
C THR A 310 16.07 11.83 16.46
N SER A 311 14.74 11.69 16.34
CA SER A 311 13.84 12.44 17.21
C SER A 311 13.62 11.84 18.59
N ASN A 312 13.81 10.53 18.73
CA ASN A 312 13.75 9.82 20.00
C ASN A 312 15.14 9.88 20.64
N ASN A 313 15.33 10.82 21.56
CA ASN A 313 16.64 11.22 22.09
C ASN A 313 16.88 10.81 23.54
N ASP A 314 15.83 10.49 24.30
CA ASP A 314 15.93 9.90 25.63
C ASP A 314 15.72 8.36 25.57
N MET A 315 16.14 7.66 26.62
CA MET A 315 16.09 6.19 26.66
C MET A 315 14.65 5.65 26.61
N GLY A 316 13.67 6.38 27.16
CA GLY A 316 12.27 6.00 27.18
C GLY A 316 11.65 6.10 25.78
N SER A 317 11.77 7.25 25.12
CA SER A 317 11.30 7.45 23.75
C SER A 317 12.06 6.58 22.76
N LEU A 318 13.35 6.29 22.98
CA LEU A 318 14.09 5.36 22.14
C LEU A 318 13.49 3.94 22.23
N ALA A 319 13.21 3.46 23.44
CA ALA A 319 12.67 2.10 23.64
C ALA A 319 11.20 1.97 23.22
N PHE A 320 10.36 2.92 23.60
CA PHE A 320 8.89 2.81 23.53
C PHE A 320 8.21 3.87 22.67
N GLY A 321 8.97 4.84 22.14
CA GLY A 321 8.45 5.91 21.32
C GLY A 321 7.72 6.99 22.10
N VAL A 322 7.38 8.06 21.38
CA VAL A 322 6.72 9.26 21.92
C VAL A 322 5.19 9.15 21.99
N GLY A 323 4.63 8.00 21.58
CA GLY A 323 3.19 7.76 21.58
C GLY A 323 2.51 8.04 20.22
N PRO A 324 1.43 7.31 19.89
CA PRO A 324 0.69 7.48 18.63
C PRO A 324 0.19 8.91 18.39
N GLY A 325 0.38 9.42 17.17
CA GLY A 325 -0.07 10.75 16.76
C GLY A 325 0.81 11.91 17.24
N GLN A 326 1.88 11.64 18.00
CA GLN A 326 2.82 12.67 18.44
C GLN A 326 3.93 12.93 17.40
N SER A 327 4.12 12.04 16.43
CA SER A 327 5.21 12.15 15.47
C SER A 327 5.11 13.39 14.55
N PRO A 328 3.95 13.75 13.95
CA PRO A 328 3.84 14.93 13.09
C PRO A 328 4.16 16.26 13.80
N PRO A 329 3.59 16.60 14.97
CA PRO A 329 3.87 17.89 15.62
C PRO A 329 5.32 18.02 16.09
N ILE A 330 5.96 16.93 16.52
CA ILE A 330 7.38 16.94 16.92
C ILE A 330 8.27 17.28 15.73
N VAL A 331 8.05 16.60 14.60
CA VAL A 331 8.85 16.82 13.40
C VAL A 331 8.59 18.17 12.78
N SER A 332 7.33 18.63 12.75
CA SER A 332 6.98 19.98 12.30
C SER A 332 7.71 21.05 13.12
N ARG A 333 7.84 20.88 14.44
CA ARG A 333 8.58 21.81 15.30
C ARG A 333 10.09 21.77 15.03
N LYS A 334 10.66 20.58 14.81
CA LYS A 334 12.11 20.44 14.55
C LYS A 334 12.49 20.92 13.15
N MET A 335 11.58 20.83 12.19
CA MET A 335 11.80 21.30 10.82
C MET A 335 11.41 22.77 10.61
N SER A 336 10.85 23.47 11.61
CA SER A 336 10.47 24.88 11.46
C SER A 336 11.65 25.83 11.21
N SER A 337 12.87 25.41 11.55
CA SER A 337 14.11 26.14 11.29
C SER A 337 14.72 25.83 9.92
N VAL A 338 14.18 24.84 9.19
CA VAL A 338 14.63 24.52 7.84
C VAL A 338 13.94 25.52 6.89
N PRO A 339 14.69 26.32 6.12
CA PRO A 339 14.08 27.18 5.11
C PRO A 339 13.39 26.28 4.08
N LEU A 340 12.07 26.26 4.12
CA LEU A 340 11.24 25.62 3.11
C LEU A 340 10.85 26.69 2.08
N PRO A 341 10.68 26.30 0.80
CA PRO A 341 9.95 27.14 -0.14
C PRO A 341 8.57 27.49 0.45
N GLU A 342 8.13 28.75 0.28
CA GLU A 342 6.85 29.27 0.84
C GLU A 342 5.62 28.42 0.43
N ASP A 343 5.76 27.63 -0.64
CA ASP A 343 4.71 26.77 -1.21
C ASP A 343 4.58 25.39 -0.53
N GLU A 344 5.53 24.98 0.33
CA GLU A 344 5.58 23.64 0.96
C GLU A 344 5.06 23.65 2.41
N GLY A 345 3.87 24.23 2.63
CA GLY A 345 3.34 24.52 3.97
C GLY A 345 2.76 23.35 4.78
N SER A 346 3.23 22.11 4.60
CA SER A 346 2.92 21.03 5.54
C SER A 346 4.10 20.09 5.75
N LEU A 347 4.83 20.31 6.83
CA LEU A 347 5.92 19.47 7.34
C LEU A 347 5.38 18.16 7.94
N ALA A 348 4.89 17.26 7.09
CA ALA A 348 4.61 15.89 7.50
C ALA A 348 5.91 15.05 7.48
N ILE A 349 6.00 14.06 8.34
CA ILE A 349 6.96 12.97 8.13
C ILE A 349 6.53 12.25 6.86
N PHE A 350 7.43 11.95 5.94
CA PHE A 350 7.08 11.32 4.65
C PHE A 350 7.31 9.80 4.61
N SER A 351 7.39 9.17 5.77
CA SER A 351 7.67 7.75 5.94
C SER A 351 6.82 7.14 7.05
N LEU A 352 5.98 6.19 6.69
CA LEU A 352 5.15 5.39 7.58
C LEU A 352 6.05 4.64 8.56
N THR A 353 7.12 4.01 8.08
CA THR A 353 8.06 3.28 8.94
C THR A 353 8.70 4.19 9.99
N VAL A 354 9.09 5.42 9.62
CA VAL A 354 9.65 6.38 10.58
C VAL A 354 8.59 6.89 11.55
N CYS A 355 7.37 7.23 11.08
CA CYS A 355 6.27 7.57 11.98
C CYS A 355 6.05 6.45 13.01
N TYR A 356 5.95 5.22 12.54
CA TYR A 356 5.74 4.06 13.40
C TYR A 356 6.86 3.90 14.43
N TYR A 357 8.12 4.00 14.00
CA TYR A 357 9.28 3.97 14.89
C TYR A 357 9.27 5.11 15.91
N MET A 358 8.99 6.34 15.48
CA MET A 358 8.91 7.48 16.40
C MET A 358 7.85 7.22 17.47
N GLU A 359 6.68 6.75 17.05
CA GLU A 359 5.53 6.55 17.93
C GLU A 359 5.67 5.35 18.86
N THR A 360 6.42 4.30 18.48
CA THR A 360 6.47 3.04 19.23
C THR A 360 7.88 2.56 19.61
N GLY A 361 8.91 3.34 19.26
CA GLY A 361 10.31 3.10 19.60
C GLY A 361 10.93 1.90 18.89
N LEU A 362 12.04 1.43 19.46
CA LEU A 362 12.78 0.25 18.99
C LEU A 362 11.93 -1.03 19.02
N ILE A 363 11.00 -1.16 19.98
CA ILE A 363 10.07 -2.30 20.04
C ILE A 363 9.18 -2.30 18.79
N GLY A 364 8.72 -1.13 18.37
CA GLY A 364 8.02 -0.95 17.11
C GLY A 364 8.84 -1.32 15.88
N ALA A 365 10.08 -0.83 15.80
CA ALA A 365 10.99 -1.16 14.70
C ALA A 365 11.22 -2.68 14.60
N LEU A 366 11.40 -3.36 15.73
CA LEU A 366 11.55 -4.81 15.78
C LEU A 366 10.28 -5.53 15.32
N ALA A 367 9.09 -5.05 15.70
CA ALA A 367 7.81 -5.58 15.24
C ALA A 367 7.65 -5.47 13.71
N MET A 368 7.92 -4.28 13.14
CA MET A 368 7.91 -4.07 11.68
C MET A 368 8.91 -4.98 10.97
N PHE A 369 10.13 -5.10 11.49
CA PHE A 369 11.15 -6.00 10.94
C PHE A 369 10.70 -7.48 11.00
N THR A 370 10.08 -7.90 12.10
CA THR A 370 9.57 -9.26 12.27
C THR A 370 8.50 -9.59 11.24
N VAL A 371 7.53 -8.69 11.06
CA VAL A 371 6.47 -8.85 10.06
C VAL A 371 7.03 -8.86 8.63
N LEU A 372 8.02 -8.02 8.34
CA LEU A 372 8.74 -8.05 7.06
C LEU A 372 9.41 -9.41 6.81
N MET A 373 10.08 -9.96 7.83
CA MET A 373 10.71 -11.28 7.73
C MET A 373 9.67 -12.41 7.55
N MET A 374 8.49 -12.31 8.17
CA MET A 374 7.39 -13.25 7.93
C MET A 374 6.93 -13.21 6.47
N ALA A 375 6.75 -12.02 5.89
CA ALA A 375 6.36 -11.84 4.50
C ALA A 375 7.46 -12.36 3.54
N LEU A 376 8.72 -12.02 3.81
CA LEU A 376 9.85 -12.50 3.00
C LEU A 376 9.98 -14.02 3.02
N ARG A 377 9.83 -14.65 4.20
CA ARG A 377 9.81 -16.12 4.33
C ARG A 377 8.68 -16.75 3.52
N ALA A 378 7.47 -16.17 3.56
CA ALA A 378 6.35 -16.63 2.74
C ALA A 378 6.64 -16.49 1.23
N ILE A 379 7.30 -15.40 0.82
CA ILE A 379 7.71 -15.19 -0.57
C ILE A 379 8.75 -16.22 -1.03
N VAL A 380 9.81 -16.43 -0.24
CA VAL A 380 10.92 -17.33 -0.60
C VAL A 380 10.49 -18.80 -0.65
N ARG A 381 9.49 -19.21 0.15
CA ARG A 381 8.93 -20.57 0.14
C ARG A 381 7.95 -20.83 -1.02
N SER A 382 7.65 -19.82 -1.83
CA SER A 382 6.65 -19.90 -2.90
C SER A 382 7.25 -20.30 -4.25
N SER A 383 6.42 -20.71 -5.21
CA SER A 383 6.82 -20.89 -6.61
C SER A 383 6.92 -19.57 -7.39
N ALA A 384 6.56 -18.43 -6.79
CA ALA A 384 6.51 -17.13 -7.43
C ALA A 384 7.41 -16.11 -6.70
N VAL A 385 8.64 -16.51 -6.35
CA VAL A 385 9.61 -15.70 -5.59
C VAL A 385 9.87 -14.35 -6.27
N LEU A 386 10.20 -14.36 -7.57
CA LEU A 386 10.49 -13.12 -8.32
C LEU A 386 9.31 -12.15 -8.27
N LEU A 387 8.08 -12.65 -8.46
CA LEU A 387 6.87 -11.83 -8.38
C LEU A 387 6.68 -11.24 -6.99
N GLY A 388 6.88 -12.04 -5.95
CA GLY A 388 6.77 -11.60 -4.56
C GLY A 388 7.80 -10.53 -4.23
N LEU A 389 9.07 -10.70 -4.62
CA LEU A 389 10.13 -9.71 -4.37
C LEU A 389 9.89 -8.40 -5.14
N CYS A 390 9.46 -8.49 -6.41
CA CYS A 390 9.08 -7.31 -7.20
C CYS A 390 7.81 -6.61 -6.70
N THR A 391 6.95 -7.30 -5.94
CA THR A 391 5.80 -6.70 -5.25
C THR A 391 6.23 -6.06 -3.93
N LEU A 392 7.13 -6.71 -3.19
CA LEU A 392 7.67 -6.24 -1.92
C LEU A 392 8.52 -4.97 -2.05
N GLY A 393 9.31 -4.84 -3.13
CA GLY A 393 10.16 -3.66 -3.36
C GLY A 393 9.39 -2.34 -3.39
N PRO A 394 8.39 -2.17 -4.28
CA PRO A 394 7.50 -1.01 -4.27
C PRO A 394 6.76 -0.81 -2.95
N TRP A 395 6.41 -1.90 -2.24
CA TRP A 395 5.75 -1.80 -0.94
C TRP A 395 6.67 -1.20 0.11
N LEU A 396 7.92 -1.68 0.19
CA LEU A 396 8.98 -1.15 1.07
C LEU A 396 9.25 0.32 0.76
N MET A 397 9.33 0.68 -0.52
CA MET A 397 9.51 2.08 -0.92
C MET A 397 8.30 2.94 -0.52
N GLY A 398 7.10 2.39 -0.66
CA GLY A 398 5.85 3.00 -0.24
C GLY A 398 5.89 3.40 1.24
N VAL A 399 6.04 2.41 2.11
CA VAL A 399 6.02 2.62 3.58
C VAL A 399 7.27 3.29 4.12
N GLY A 400 8.43 3.05 3.49
CA GLY A 400 9.72 3.51 3.98
C GLY A 400 10.05 4.95 3.60
N ALA A 401 9.58 5.44 2.46
CA ALA A 401 10.05 6.72 1.91
C ALA A 401 9.01 7.54 1.13
N THR A 402 7.80 7.00 0.92
CA THR A 402 6.82 7.64 0.03
C THR A 402 5.64 8.25 0.75
N THR A 403 5.09 7.60 1.78
CA THR A 403 3.88 8.06 2.46
C THR A 403 4.00 7.87 3.96
N SER A 404 3.29 8.69 4.74
CA SER A 404 3.07 8.55 6.18
C SER A 404 1.62 8.25 6.56
N TYR A 405 0.72 8.19 5.58
CA TYR A 405 -0.69 7.91 5.84
C TYR A 405 -0.88 6.44 6.26
N MET A 406 -0.93 6.21 7.57
CA MET A 406 -1.20 4.92 8.19
C MET A 406 -2.58 4.36 7.81
N SER A 407 -3.53 5.22 7.49
CA SER A 407 -4.91 4.85 7.16
C SER A 407 -5.09 4.33 5.72
N LEU A 408 -4.01 4.20 4.92
CA LEU A 408 -4.09 3.66 3.55
C LEU A 408 -4.19 2.13 3.56
N SER A 409 -5.42 1.60 3.63
CA SER A 409 -5.64 0.15 3.75
C SER A 409 -5.10 -0.67 2.58
N ALA A 410 -4.94 -0.12 1.38
CA ALA A 410 -4.32 -0.84 0.25
C ALA A 410 -2.89 -1.34 0.56
N ILE A 411 -2.13 -0.60 1.37
CA ILE A 411 -0.77 -0.95 1.80
C ILE A 411 -0.81 -2.16 2.72
N TRP A 412 -1.65 -2.10 3.76
CA TRP A 412 -1.82 -3.19 4.73
C TRP A 412 -2.46 -4.43 4.07
N PHE A 413 -3.42 -4.23 3.18
CA PHE A 413 -4.05 -5.31 2.44
C PHE A 413 -3.04 -6.06 1.54
N CYS A 414 -2.13 -5.33 0.86
CA CYS A 414 -1.04 -5.94 0.12
C CYS A 414 -0.09 -6.73 1.04
N LEU A 415 0.27 -6.18 2.20
CA LEU A 415 1.10 -6.89 3.19
C LEU A 415 0.43 -8.18 3.66
N GLY A 416 -0.86 -8.13 3.97
CA GLY A 416 -1.64 -9.31 4.38
C GLY A 416 -1.66 -10.41 3.32
N LEU A 417 -1.63 -10.07 2.03
CA LEU A 417 -1.50 -11.04 0.95
C LEU A 417 -0.07 -11.60 0.81
N MET A 418 0.96 -10.76 0.99
CA MET A 418 2.36 -11.20 1.01
C MET A 418 2.65 -12.13 2.18
N LEU A 419 2.00 -11.94 3.32
CA LEU A 419 2.07 -12.88 4.45
C LEU A 419 1.47 -14.26 4.14
N CYS A 420 0.64 -14.37 3.09
CA CYS A 420 0.06 -15.63 2.62
C CYS A 420 0.57 -16.07 1.24
N TRP A 421 1.73 -15.56 0.82
CA TRP A 421 2.22 -15.68 -0.55
C TRP A 421 2.49 -17.13 -1.01
N ASP A 422 3.11 -17.94 -0.16
CA ASP A 422 3.31 -19.39 -0.35
C ASP A 422 2.01 -20.19 -0.49
N ARG A 423 0.88 -19.72 0.08
CA ARG A 423 -0.42 -20.38 -0.10
C ARG A 423 -1.06 -20.01 -1.43
N LEU A 424 -0.89 -18.76 -1.86
CA LEU A 424 -1.33 -18.30 -3.18
C LEU A 424 -0.51 -18.96 -4.29
N PHE A 425 0.80 -19.09 -4.09
CA PHE A 425 1.75 -19.64 -5.03
C PHE A 425 2.55 -20.81 -4.41
N PRO A 426 1.92 -21.97 -4.15
CA PRO A 426 2.62 -23.07 -3.50
C PRO A 426 3.77 -23.60 -4.36
N PRO A 427 4.80 -24.18 -3.72
CA PRO A 427 5.92 -24.78 -4.43
C PRO A 427 5.43 -25.94 -5.33
N PRO A 428 6.18 -26.30 -6.38
CA PRO A 428 5.86 -27.44 -7.22
C PRO A 428 5.74 -28.73 -6.39
N SER A 429 4.67 -29.50 -6.61
CA SER A 429 4.45 -30.81 -5.99
C SER A 429 5.64 -31.72 -6.30
N GLY A 430 6.52 -31.95 -5.31
CA GLY A 430 7.78 -32.68 -5.47
C GLY A 430 8.99 -32.05 -4.76
N ALA A 431 8.89 -30.78 -4.34
CA ALA A 431 9.93 -30.10 -3.56
C ALA A 431 9.80 -30.28 -2.02
N LEU A 432 8.83 -31.06 -1.55
CA LEU A 432 8.53 -31.26 -0.13
C LEU A 432 8.83 -32.70 0.30
N THR A 433 10.11 -33.03 0.45
CA THR A 433 10.61 -34.10 1.35
C THR A 433 12.12 -33.90 1.56
N SER A 434 12.54 -33.01 2.46
CA SER A 434 13.85 -33.14 3.15
C SER A 434 14.08 -32.16 4.30
N THR A 435 13.34 -31.05 4.38
CA THR A 435 13.49 -30.14 5.53
C THR A 435 12.33 -30.36 6.49
N GLY A 436 12.60 -31.22 7.48
CA GLY A 436 11.74 -31.45 8.62
C GLY A 436 11.29 -30.15 9.27
N GLU A 437 10.07 -30.20 9.78
CA GLU A 437 9.41 -29.18 10.57
C GLU A 437 10.34 -28.65 11.67
N PHE A 438 10.96 -27.49 11.44
CA PHE A 438 11.25 -26.58 12.55
C PHE A 438 10.01 -25.73 12.75
N ALA A 439 9.12 -26.21 13.62
CA ALA A 439 8.11 -25.41 14.27
C ALA A 439 8.81 -24.34 15.12
N LEU A 440 8.67 -23.08 14.70
CA LEU A 440 8.80 -21.89 15.53
C LEU A 440 7.61 -21.00 15.23
#